data_AF-A0A9P6E307-F1
#
_entry.id   AF-A0A9P6E307-F1
#
_cell.length_a   1.000
_cell.length_b   1.000
_cell.length_c   1.000
_cell.angle_alpha   90.00
_cell.angle_beta   90.00
_cell.angle_gamma   90.00
#
_symmetry.space_group_name_H-M   'P 1'
#
loop_
_entity.id
_entity.type
_entity.pdbx_description
1 polymer ?
#
loop_
_entity_poly.entity_id
_entity_poly.type
_entity_poly.pdbx_seq_one_letter_code
_entity_poly.pdbx_strand_id
1 'polypeptide(L)'
;LTAVERAIAKKKRQSRKSALNDALEKARRQIHGLAEAIQAEFQDHSVEHYLRLITQTTRAAQKTRKPNRWTAYVRSEVTRINKDLPVGNKKKIHEVALQAAKAWQTLTREEQVTITEPLLKDIEELREMKKLSVHNVPMASFNDATTTLLHLEDEIRSLHARTGTEVLLVAVRGDIDDYLHPLTIFSSERCPNFFRVACNMELTRFALRLESYLLSGIDGVAKNYVQETIQMKSEVATLIATRLEAAAGCKVRISYQDFDRAITLKHCVVLEGWPLDKFCSPSDIPTRNDIVILREAFLSGTACFRRLSTTEYEEWYEKR
;
A
#
# COMPACT_ATOMS: atom_id res chain seq x y z
N LEU A 1 -14.80 22.09 46.60
CA LEU A 1 -15.11 23.44 46.07
C LEU A 1 -16.50 23.86 46.52
N THR A 2 -16.57 24.84 47.40
CA THR A 2 -17.81 25.44 47.91
C THR A 2 -18.57 26.15 46.77
N ALA A 3 -19.88 26.38 46.93
CA ALA A 3 -20.71 27.02 45.91
C ALA A 3 -20.19 28.42 45.50
N VAL A 4 -19.58 29.13 46.45
CA VAL A 4 -18.96 30.45 46.26
C VAL A 4 -17.71 30.38 45.38
N GLU A 5 -16.84 29.39 45.61
CA GLU A 5 -15.63 29.17 44.79
C GLU A 5 -15.99 28.81 43.34
N ARG A 6 -17.07 28.04 43.13
CA ARG A 6 -17.58 27.72 41.78
C ARG A 6 -18.12 28.96 41.06
N ALA A 7 -18.82 29.85 41.77
CA ALA A 7 -19.34 31.09 41.20
C ALA A 7 -18.22 32.07 40.80
N ILE A 8 -17.19 32.20 41.63
CA ILE A 8 -15.99 33.02 41.34
C ILE A 8 -15.24 32.46 40.13
N ALA A 9 -15.03 31.15 40.08
CA ALA A 9 -14.38 30.49 38.95
C ALA A 9 -15.18 30.66 37.64
N LYS A 10 -16.52 30.59 37.69
CA LYS A 10 -17.41 30.82 36.54
C LYS A 10 -17.30 32.27 36.03
N LYS A 11 -17.30 33.26 36.93
CA LYS A 11 -17.14 34.68 36.57
C LYS A 11 -15.78 34.96 35.95
N LYS A 12 -14.71 34.35 36.48
CA LYS A 12 -13.34 34.45 35.93
C LYS A 12 -13.23 33.80 34.54
N ARG A 13 -13.86 32.65 34.32
CA ARG A 13 -13.94 32.01 32.99
C ARG A 13 -14.71 32.86 31.99
N GLN A 14 -15.82 33.46 32.39
CA GLN A 14 -16.64 34.30 31.53
C GLN A 14 -15.93 35.60 31.15
N SER A 15 -15.26 36.25 32.11
CA SER A 15 -14.42 37.43 31.84
C SER A 15 -13.24 37.09 30.90
N ARG A 16 -12.55 35.96 31.12
CA ARG A 16 -11.45 35.53 30.24
C ARG A 16 -11.94 35.18 28.83
N LYS A 17 -13.12 34.57 28.71
CA LYS A 17 -13.76 34.28 27.42
C LYS A 17 -14.10 35.57 26.67
N SER A 18 -14.66 36.57 27.36
CA SER A 18 -14.96 37.88 26.78
C SER A 18 -13.68 38.55 26.28
N ALA A 19 -12.65 38.64 27.13
CA ALA A 19 -11.38 39.26 26.77
C ALA A 19 -10.68 38.57 25.60
N LEU A 20 -10.76 37.24 25.51
CA LEU A 20 -10.25 36.47 24.37
C LEU A 20 -11.03 36.79 23.09
N ASN A 21 -12.36 36.85 23.15
CA ASN A 21 -13.18 37.18 22.00
C ASN A 21 -12.90 38.60 21.50
N ASP A 22 -12.75 39.57 22.40
CA ASP A 22 -12.41 40.96 22.06
C ASP A 22 -11.04 41.06 21.38
N ALA A 23 -10.06 40.29 21.87
CA ALA A 23 -8.73 40.20 21.25
C ALA A 23 -8.78 39.58 19.85
N LEU A 24 -9.57 38.51 19.67
CA LEU A 24 -9.76 37.87 18.37
C LEU A 24 -10.49 38.79 17.37
N GLU A 25 -11.48 39.56 17.82
CA GLU A 25 -12.14 40.56 16.96
C GLU A 25 -11.18 41.66 16.49
N LYS A 26 -10.34 42.18 17.40
CA LYS A 26 -9.32 43.18 17.03
C LYS A 26 -8.36 42.63 15.98
N ALA A 27 -7.88 41.40 16.16
CA ALA A 27 -7.01 40.74 15.19
C ALA A 27 -7.70 40.55 13.83
N ARG A 28 -8.98 40.12 13.82
CA ARG A 28 -9.75 39.98 12.57
C ARG A 28 -9.93 41.31 11.84
N ARG A 29 -10.19 42.41 12.55
CA ARG A 29 -10.31 43.74 11.95
C ARG A 29 -9.00 44.19 11.30
N GLN A 30 -7.86 43.92 11.93
CA GLN A 30 -6.55 44.23 11.36
C GLN A 30 -6.29 43.45 10.08
N ILE A 31 -6.59 42.15 10.06
CA ILE A 31 -6.45 41.31 8.87
C ILE A 31 -7.38 41.78 7.74
N HIS A 32 -8.61 42.20 8.08
CA HIS A 32 -9.56 42.76 7.11
C HIS A 32 -9.08 44.09 6.51
N GLY A 33 -8.54 45.00 7.34
CA GLY A 33 -7.98 46.26 6.85
C GLY A 33 -6.78 46.06 5.92
N LEU A 34 -5.94 45.04 6.17
CA LEU A 34 -4.87 44.66 5.25
C LEU A 34 -5.43 44.15 3.91
N ALA A 35 -6.52 43.37 3.93
CA ALA A 35 -7.17 42.90 2.71
C ALA A 35 -7.79 44.04 1.88
N GLU A 36 -8.38 45.04 2.55
CA GLU A 36 -8.91 46.25 1.90
C GLU A 36 -7.79 47.09 1.27
N ALA A 37 -6.64 47.23 1.93
CA ALA A 37 -5.49 47.95 1.39
C ALA A 37 -4.95 47.31 0.10
N ILE A 38 -4.81 45.98 0.08
CA ILE A 38 -4.38 45.23 -1.11
C ILE A 38 -5.44 45.35 -2.22
N GLN A 39 -6.73 45.28 -1.89
CA GLN A 39 -7.78 45.45 -2.88
C GLN A 39 -7.76 46.85 -3.50
N ALA A 40 -7.50 47.88 -2.71
CA ALA A 40 -7.41 49.26 -3.19
C ALA A 40 -6.21 49.45 -4.15
N GLU A 41 -5.09 48.76 -3.89
CA GLU A 41 -3.87 48.82 -4.69
C GLU A 41 -4.00 48.06 -6.03
N PHE A 42 -4.56 46.86 -6.03
CA PHE A 42 -4.57 45.98 -7.22
C PHE A 42 -5.91 45.93 -7.96
N GLN A 43 -7.04 46.19 -7.30
CA GLN A 43 -8.41 46.29 -7.87
C GLN A 43 -8.94 45.11 -8.71
N ASP A 44 -8.17 44.03 -8.88
CA ASP A 44 -8.54 42.87 -9.71
C ASP A 44 -9.61 41.97 -9.08
N HIS A 45 -9.63 41.88 -7.76
CA HIS A 45 -10.44 40.91 -7.01
C HIS A 45 -11.12 41.53 -5.79
N SER A 46 -12.11 40.82 -5.22
CA SER A 46 -12.84 41.28 -4.04
C SER A 46 -11.96 41.28 -2.78
N VAL A 47 -12.30 42.09 -1.78
CA VAL A 47 -11.63 42.11 -0.47
C VAL A 47 -11.58 40.70 0.15
N GLU A 48 -12.65 39.92 -0.02
CA GLU A 48 -12.71 38.54 0.47
C GLU A 48 -11.72 37.59 -0.22
N HIS A 49 -11.36 37.84 -1.49
CA HIS A 49 -10.30 37.11 -2.17
C HIS A 49 -8.94 37.33 -1.48
N TYR A 50 -8.58 38.60 -1.22
CA TYR A 50 -7.33 38.94 -0.55
C TYR A 50 -7.33 38.53 0.92
N LEU A 51 -8.46 38.61 1.60
CA LEU A 51 -8.63 38.09 2.96
C LEU A 51 -8.29 36.59 3.00
N ARG A 52 -8.83 35.81 2.06
CA ARG A 52 -8.54 34.38 1.92
C ARG A 52 -7.07 34.11 1.61
N LEU A 53 -6.43 34.98 0.82
CA LEU A 53 -5.01 34.88 0.50
C LEU A 53 -4.13 35.12 1.74
N ILE A 54 -4.45 36.17 2.53
CA ILE A 54 -3.75 36.53 3.77
C ILE A 54 -3.92 35.45 4.83
N THR A 55 -5.14 34.95 5.02
CA THR A 55 -5.41 33.91 6.02
C THR A 55 -4.97 32.53 5.55
N GLN A 56 -4.46 32.42 4.32
CA GLN A 56 -4.07 31.17 3.66
C GLN A 56 -5.14 30.08 3.85
N THR A 57 -6.41 30.49 3.85
CA THR A 57 -7.50 29.53 3.98
C THR A 57 -7.49 28.73 2.71
N THR A 58 -6.96 27.51 2.82
CA THR A 58 -6.87 26.56 1.72
C THR A 58 -8.21 26.53 1.01
N ARG A 59 -8.17 26.54 -0.33
CA ARG A 59 -9.31 26.11 -1.13
C ARG A 59 -9.53 24.65 -0.77
N ALA A 60 -10.26 24.38 0.31
CA ALA A 60 -10.71 23.04 0.66
C ALA A 60 -11.25 22.44 -0.63
N ALA A 61 -10.53 21.42 -1.13
CA ALA A 61 -10.65 20.74 -2.42
C ALA A 61 -11.61 21.46 -3.37
N GLN A 62 -11.08 22.23 -4.35
CA GLN A 62 -11.88 22.92 -5.38
C GLN A 62 -13.13 22.08 -5.68
N LYS A 63 -14.29 22.53 -5.18
CA LYS A 63 -15.55 21.82 -5.37
C LYS A 63 -15.64 21.49 -6.85
N THR A 64 -15.60 20.20 -7.18
CA THR A 64 -15.67 19.76 -8.58
C THR A 64 -16.87 20.47 -9.20
N ARG A 65 -16.63 21.29 -10.22
CA ARG A 65 -17.66 22.17 -10.78
C ARG A 65 -18.86 21.31 -11.16
N LYS A 66 -20.05 21.70 -10.67
CA LYS A 66 -21.31 21.03 -11.03
C LYS A 66 -21.38 20.88 -12.55
N PRO A 67 -21.79 19.71 -13.08
CA PRO A 67 -21.90 19.53 -14.52
C PRO A 67 -22.82 20.60 -15.10
N ASN A 68 -22.39 21.20 -16.21
CA ASN A 68 -23.16 22.24 -16.89
C ASN A 68 -24.11 21.59 -17.91
N ARG A 69 -25.37 22.05 -17.97
CA ARG A 69 -26.39 21.58 -18.92
C ARG A 69 -25.93 21.66 -20.37
N TRP A 70 -25.30 22.78 -20.74
CA TRP A 70 -24.72 22.94 -22.08
C TRP A 70 -23.66 21.88 -22.38
N THR A 71 -22.76 21.61 -21.43
CA THR A 71 -21.72 20.58 -21.60
C THR A 71 -22.33 19.18 -21.69
N ALA A 72 -23.40 18.91 -20.94
CA ALA A 72 -24.14 17.65 -21.02
C ALA A 72 -24.78 17.46 -22.40
N TYR A 73 -25.42 18.50 -22.93
CA TYR A 73 -26.04 18.50 -24.26
C TYR A 73 -25.03 18.32 -25.40
N VAL A 74 -23.91 19.04 -25.37
CA VAL A 74 -22.86 18.86 -26.39
C VAL A 74 -22.31 17.43 -26.36
N ARG A 75 -22.16 16.85 -25.16
CA ARG A 75 -21.70 15.46 -25.02
C ARG A 75 -22.72 14.47 -25.60
N SER A 76 -24.02 14.65 -25.40
CA SER A 76 -25.04 13.78 -25.99
C SER A 76 -25.08 13.91 -27.50
N GLU A 77 -24.95 15.12 -28.05
CA GLU A 77 -24.93 15.36 -29.50
C GLU A 77 -23.70 14.73 -30.17
N VAL A 78 -22.51 14.87 -29.56
CA VAL A 78 -21.29 14.19 -30.03
C VAL A 78 -21.45 12.69 -30.00
N THR A 79 -22.08 12.16 -28.94
CA THR A 79 -22.33 10.71 -28.81
C THR A 79 -23.31 10.23 -29.88
N ARG A 80 -24.36 10.99 -30.17
CA ARG A 80 -25.34 10.70 -31.21
C ARG A 80 -24.67 10.67 -32.59
N ILE A 81 -23.96 11.73 -32.96
CA ILE A 81 -23.29 11.84 -34.26
C ILE A 81 -22.22 10.75 -34.45
N ASN A 82 -21.49 10.41 -33.38
CA ASN A 82 -20.45 9.37 -33.46
C ASN A 82 -20.99 7.93 -33.44
N LYS A 83 -22.27 7.70 -33.13
CA LYS A 83 -22.90 6.38 -33.30
C LYS A 83 -23.13 6.04 -34.78
N ASP A 84 -23.38 7.06 -35.59
CA ASP A 84 -23.70 6.91 -37.02
C ASP A 84 -22.44 6.89 -37.92
N LEU A 85 -21.25 7.08 -37.35
CA LEU A 85 -19.98 7.13 -38.08
C LEU A 85 -19.21 5.81 -37.98
N PRO A 86 -18.53 5.36 -39.07
CA PRO A 86 -17.72 4.15 -39.05
C PRO A 86 -16.53 4.25 -38.09
N VAL A 87 -16.08 3.09 -37.59
CA VAL A 87 -14.98 2.96 -36.64
C VAL A 87 -13.72 3.63 -37.20
N GLY A 88 -13.24 4.67 -36.53
CA GLY A 88 -12.04 5.44 -36.92
C GLY A 88 -12.32 6.91 -37.27
N ASN A 89 -13.54 7.23 -37.73
CA ASN A 89 -13.91 8.59 -38.16
C ASN A 89 -14.76 9.33 -37.12
N LYS A 90 -14.38 9.26 -35.84
CA LYS A 90 -15.12 9.94 -34.77
C LYS A 90 -14.85 11.45 -34.80
N LYS A 91 -15.92 12.24 -34.81
CA LYS A 91 -15.86 13.70 -34.68
C LYS A 91 -15.51 14.11 -33.26
N LYS A 92 -14.69 15.16 -33.14
CA LYS A 92 -14.30 15.75 -31.85
C LYS A 92 -15.29 16.82 -31.42
N ILE A 93 -15.28 17.17 -30.13
CA ILE A 93 -16.24 18.11 -29.52
C ILE A 93 -16.26 19.46 -30.25
N HIS A 94 -15.10 20.01 -30.61
CA HIS A 94 -15.00 21.32 -31.26
C HIS A 94 -15.63 21.34 -32.67
N GLU A 95 -15.69 20.21 -33.36
CA GLU A 95 -16.30 20.08 -34.69
C GLU A 95 -17.83 20.06 -34.63
N VAL A 96 -18.38 19.56 -33.52
CA VAL A 96 -19.84 19.42 -33.30
C VAL A 96 -20.41 20.63 -32.54
N ALA A 97 -19.61 21.28 -31.71
CA ALA A 97 -20.05 22.33 -30.79
C ALA A 97 -20.80 23.47 -31.48
N LEU A 98 -20.38 23.89 -32.67
CA LEU A 98 -21.01 24.98 -33.41
C LEU A 98 -22.43 24.61 -33.90
N GLN A 99 -22.61 23.36 -34.36
CA GLN A 99 -23.90 22.85 -34.82
C GLN A 99 -24.85 22.63 -33.64
N ALA A 100 -24.32 22.05 -32.55
CA ALA A 100 -25.06 21.87 -31.30
C ALA A 100 -25.48 23.22 -30.69
N ALA A 101 -24.68 24.27 -30.83
CA ALA A 101 -25.01 25.60 -30.30
C ALA A 101 -26.22 26.21 -31.00
N LYS A 102 -26.31 26.06 -32.32
CA LYS A 102 -27.46 26.51 -33.11
C LYS A 102 -28.74 25.78 -32.70
N ALA A 103 -28.67 24.45 -32.59
CA ALA A 103 -29.81 23.63 -32.15
C ALA A 103 -30.25 23.97 -30.71
N TRP A 104 -29.29 24.21 -29.81
CA TRP A 104 -29.56 24.57 -28.42
C TRP A 104 -30.27 25.92 -28.28
N GLN A 105 -29.94 26.90 -29.12
CA GLN A 105 -30.59 28.21 -29.13
C GLN A 105 -32.05 28.16 -29.62
N THR A 106 -32.40 27.16 -30.43
CA THR A 106 -33.78 26.97 -30.90
C THR A 106 -34.67 26.30 -29.85
N LEU A 107 -34.08 25.56 -28.90
CA LEU A 107 -34.83 24.88 -27.83
C LEU A 107 -35.29 25.88 -26.77
N THR A 108 -36.53 25.72 -26.31
CA THR A 108 -37.04 26.46 -25.16
C THR A 108 -36.37 26.01 -23.87
N ARG A 109 -36.44 26.84 -22.83
CA ARG A 109 -35.78 26.56 -21.54
C ARG A 109 -36.33 25.29 -20.86
N GLU A 110 -37.61 24.99 -21.05
CA GLU A 110 -38.26 23.80 -20.49
C GLU A 110 -37.82 22.51 -21.20
N GLU A 111 -37.70 22.56 -22.53
CA GLU A 111 -37.15 21.45 -23.34
C GLU A 111 -35.67 21.21 -23.01
N GLN A 112 -34.87 22.27 -22.87
CA GLN A 112 -33.48 22.16 -22.44
C GLN A 112 -33.34 21.46 -21.10
N VAL A 113 -34.19 21.78 -20.11
CA VAL A 113 -34.19 21.11 -18.81
C VAL A 113 -34.57 19.65 -18.97
N THR A 114 -35.67 19.36 -19.66
CA THR A 114 -36.17 17.99 -19.84
C THR A 114 -35.15 17.06 -20.51
N ILE A 115 -34.45 17.56 -21.53
CA ILE A 115 -33.41 16.80 -22.25
C ILE A 115 -32.15 16.62 -21.39
N THR A 116 -31.74 17.64 -20.63
CA THR A 116 -30.46 17.62 -19.91
C THR A 116 -30.53 17.04 -18.50
N GLU A 117 -31.68 17.01 -17.85
CA GLU A 117 -31.86 16.43 -16.51
C GLU A 117 -31.35 14.97 -16.40
N PRO A 118 -31.72 14.03 -17.29
CA PRO A 118 -31.16 12.67 -17.26
C PRO A 118 -29.67 12.65 -17.59
N LEU A 119 -29.22 13.47 -18.54
CA LEU A 119 -27.81 13.52 -18.94
C LEU A 119 -26.89 14.02 -17.81
N LEU A 120 -27.40 14.93 -16.96
CA LEU A 120 -26.66 15.40 -15.79
C LEU A 120 -26.45 14.27 -14.77
N LYS A 121 -27.48 13.45 -14.53
CA LYS A 121 -27.37 12.28 -13.65
C LYS A 121 -26.36 11.27 -14.19
N ASP A 122 -26.43 10.93 -15.47
CA ASP A 122 -25.47 10.03 -16.11
C ASP A 122 -24.03 10.54 -15.98
N ILE A 123 -23.81 11.87 -16.09
CA ILE A 123 -22.49 12.47 -15.93
C ILE A 123 -22.01 12.39 -14.48
N GLU A 124 -22.89 12.61 -13.50
CA GLU A 124 -22.57 12.47 -12.08
C GLU A 124 -22.21 11.03 -11.74
N GLU A 125 -23.01 10.06 -12.18
CA GLU A 125 -22.74 8.63 -12.01
C GLU A 125 -21.42 8.22 -12.68
N LEU A 126 -21.15 8.69 -13.90
CA LEU A 126 -19.88 8.43 -14.58
C LEU A 126 -18.69 9.08 -13.87
N ARG A 127 -18.87 10.24 -13.24
CA ARG A 127 -17.82 10.87 -12.43
C ARG A 127 -17.55 10.08 -11.17
N GLU A 128 -18.59 9.61 -10.47
CA GLU A 128 -18.45 8.77 -9.29
C GLU A 128 -17.81 7.41 -9.64
N MET A 129 -18.24 6.76 -10.72
CA MET A 129 -17.60 5.53 -11.20
C MET A 129 -16.12 5.75 -11.52
N LYS A 130 -15.75 6.85 -12.19
CA LYS A 130 -14.35 7.13 -12.51
C LYS A 130 -13.48 7.42 -11.29
N LYS A 131 -14.03 7.98 -10.21
CA LYS A 131 -13.28 8.21 -8.96
C LYS A 131 -12.83 6.91 -8.29
N LEU A 132 -13.59 5.83 -8.48
CA LEU A 132 -13.37 4.54 -7.83
C LEU A 132 -13.02 3.42 -8.82
N SER A 133 -12.96 3.73 -10.12
CA SER A 133 -12.68 2.75 -11.15
C SER A 133 -11.22 2.31 -11.05
N VAL A 134 -11.01 1.01 -10.92
CA VAL A 134 -9.69 0.42 -11.07
C VAL A 134 -9.21 0.66 -12.51
N HIS A 135 -7.97 1.10 -12.66
CA HIS A 135 -7.36 1.25 -13.97
C HIS A 135 -6.97 -0.13 -14.51
N ASN A 136 -7.64 -0.59 -15.57
CA ASN A 136 -7.38 -1.90 -16.19
C ASN A 136 -6.06 -1.97 -17.00
N VAL A 137 -5.29 -0.89 -17.02
CA VAL A 137 -3.99 -0.81 -17.68
C VAL A 137 -2.95 -0.43 -16.62
N PRO A 138 -1.98 -1.30 -16.31
CA PRO A 138 -1.00 -1.04 -15.25
C PRO A 138 -0.23 0.28 -15.42
N MET A 139 0.06 0.67 -16.67
CA MET A 139 0.69 1.96 -16.98
C MET A 139 -0.21 3.17 -16.64
N ALA A 140 -1.52 3.05 -16.82
CA ALA A 140 -2.46 4.12 -16.46
C ALA A 140 -2.59 4.25 -14.94
N SER A 141 -2.65 3.11 -14.23
CA SER A 141 -2.62 3.06 -12.76
C SER A 141 -1.35 3.72 -12.21
N PHE A 142 -0.19 3.39 -12.79
CA PHE A 142 1.10 3.96 -12.41
C PHE A 142 1.15 5.49 -12.61
N ASN A 143 0.73 5.99 -13.77
CA ASN A 143 0.74 7.43 -14.05
C ASN A 143 -0.22 8.21 -13.15
N ASP A 144 -1.40 7.64 -12.87
CA ASP A 144 -2.39 8.24 -11.96
C ASP A 144 -1.87 8.30 -10.52
N ALA A 145 -1.34 7.18 -10.02
CA ALA A 145 -0.71 7.11 -8.70
C ALA A 145 0.45 8.09 -8.57
N THR A 146 1.36 8.13 -9.55
CA THR A 146 2.52 9.03 -9.54
C THR A 146 2.11 10.50 -9.53
N THR A 147 1.17 10.88 -10.42
CA THR A 147 0.69 12.27 -10.50
C THR A 147 0.02 12.70 -9.20
N THR A 148 -0.80 11.82 -8.62
CA THR A 148 -1.49 12.08 -7.36
C THR A 148 -0.50 12.19 -6.19
N LEU A 149 0.50 11.32 -6.13
CA LEU A 149 1.52 11.34 -5.08
C LEU A 149 2.40 12.60 -5.14
N LEU A 150 2.76 13.07 -6.34
CA LEU A 150 3.48 14.35 -6.50
C LEU A 150 2.64 15.54 -6.02
N HIS A 151 1.34 15.55 -6.31
CA HIS A 151 0.44 16.57 -5.76
C HIS A 151 0.37 16.51 -4.23
N LEU A 152 0.35 15.30 -3.63
CA LEU A 152 0.39 15.13 -2.18
C LEU A 152 1.71 15.62 -1.59
N GLU A 153 2.84 15.47 -2.27
CA GLU A 153 4.13 16.02 -1.82
C GLU A 153 4.08 17.54 -1.65
N ASP A 154 3.56 18.25 -2.65
CA ASP A 154 3.43 19.70 -2.61
C ASP A 154 2.48 20.16 -1.49
N GLU A 155 1.37 19.45 -1.29
CA GLU A 155 0.43 19.72 -0.20
C GLU A 155 1.02 19.42 1.17
N ILE A 156 1.80 18.33 1.32
CA ILE A 156 2.51 17.99 2.56
C ILE A 156 3.54 19.07 2.90
N ARG A 157 4.33 19.50 1.91
CA ARG A 157 5.32 20.57 2.08
C ARG A 157 4.64 21.89 2.46
N SER A 158 3.54 22.22 1.80
CA SER A 158 2.74 23.41 2.08
C SER A 158 2.06 23.36 3.45
N LEU A 159 1.60 22.19 3.89
CA LEU A 159 1.05 22.00 5.24
C LEU A 159 2.13 22.21 6.29
N HIS A 160 3.28 21.56 6.14
CA HIS A 160 4.42 21.72 7.04
C HIS A 160 4.85 23.18 7.17
N ALA A 161 5.00 23.89 6.04
CA ALA A 161 5.40 25.30 6.04
C ALA A 161 4.39 26.20 6.77
N ARG A 162 3.09 25.90 6.71
CA ARG A 162 2.04 26.73 7.33
C ARG A 162 1.79 26.43 8.80
N THR A 163 1.89 25.16 9.21
CA THR A 163 1.48 24.72 10.55
C THR A 163 2.59 24.12 11.38
N GLY A 164 3.76 23.85 10.79
CA GLY A 164 4.84 23.08 11.42
C GLY A 164 4.49 21.60 11.63
N THR A 165 3.39 21.11 11.04
CA THR A 165 3.00 19.70 11.15
C THR A 165 4.01 18.83 10.40
N GLU A 166 4.52 17.80 11.07
CA GLU A 166 5.38 16.79 10.44
C GLU A 166 4.50 15.68 9.85
N VAL A 167 4.76 15.30 8.60
CA VAL A 167 4.03 14.26 7.89
C VAL A 167 5.03 13.34 7.20
N LEU A 168 4.80 12.04 7.35
CA LEU A 168 5.45 10.99 6.58
C LEU A 168 4.37 10.22 5.82
N LEU A 169 4.54 10.09 4.52
CA LEU A 169 3.71 9.26 3.65
C LEU A 169 4.62 8.23 2.99
N VAL A 170 4.22 6.96 3.10
CA VAL A 170 4.86 5.84 2.42
C VAL A 170 3.83 5.22 1.50
N ALA A 171 4.09 5.27 0.20
CA ALA A 171 3.26 4.66 -0.82
C ALA A 171 4.01 3.48 -1.43
N VAL A 172 3.33 2.34 -1.53
CA VAL A 172 3.87 1.08 -2.04
C VAL A 172 2.81 0.44 -2.92
N ARG A 173 3.24 -0.34 -3.92
CA ARG A 173 2.31 -1.11 -4.77
C ARG A 173 1.64 -2.23 -3.99
N GLY A 174 0.41 -2.55 -4.42
CA GLY A 174 -0.36 -3.66 -3.86
C GLY A 174 -0.27 -4.95 -4.69
N ASP A 175 0.20 -4.84 -5.93
CA ASP A 175 0.36 -5.97 -6.86
C ASP A 175 1.82 -6.08 -7.34
N ILE A 176 2.24 -7.30 -7.67
CA ILE A 176 3.59 -7.59 -8.18
C ILE A 176 3.76 -7.04 -9.61
N ASP A 177 2.67 -7.02 -10.39
CA ASP A 177 2.64 -6.56 -11.78
C ASP A 177 2.56 -5.03 -11.91
N ASP A 178 2.39 -4.31 -10.80
CA ASP A 178 2.39 -2.84 -10.78
C ASP A 178 3.81 -2.27 -10.92
N TYR A 179 3.92 -1.18 -11.68
CA TYR A 179 5.19 -0.47 -11.92
C TYR A 179 5.59 0.51 -10.80
N LEU A 180 4.74 0.73 -9.80
CA LEU A 180 5.00 1.72 -8.75
C LEU A 180 6.08 1.20 -7.79
N HIS A 181 7.24 1.84 -7.77
CA HIS A 181 8.25 1.60 -6.74
C HIS A 181 7.87 2.29 -5.43
N PRO A 182 8.33 1.78 -4.27
CA PRO A 182 8.13 2.41 -2.97
C PRO A 182 8.55 3.87 -2.99
N LEU A 183 7.59 4.76 -2.74
CA LEU A 183 7.79 6.19 -2.67
C LEU A 183 7.61 6.67 -1.23
N THR A 184 8.60 7.40 -0.73
CA THR A 184 8.58 7.99 0.61
C THR A 184 8.57 9.50 0.47
N ILE A 185 7.50 10.13 0.96
CA ILE A 185 7.33 11.58 0.97
C ILE A 185 7.34 12.03 2.43
N PHE A 186 8.13 13.04 2.76
CA PHE A 186 8.22 13.57 4.11
C PHE A 186 8.32 15.09 4.12
N SER A 187 7.78 15.69 5.17
CA SER A 187 7.81 17.15 5.39
C SER A 187 9.21 17.68 5.69
N SER A 188 10.02 16.92 6.44
CA SER A 188 11.37 17.30 6.85
C SER A 188 12.26 16.08 7.10
N GLU A 189 13.58 16.31 7.13
CA GLU A 189 14.61 15.30 7.44
C GLU A 189 14.48 14.69 8.85
N ARG A 190 13.60 15.24 9.70
CA ARG A 190 13.35 14.66 11.03
C ARG A 190 12.68 13.29 10.94
N CYS A 191 11.84 13.07 9.92
CA CYS A 191 11.17 11.78 9.73
C CYS A 191 12.18 10.66 9.38
N PRO A 192 13.04 10.78 8.34
CA PRO A 192 14.12 9.83 8.10
C PRO A 192 15.05 9.63 9.31
N ASN A 193 15.43 10.71 9.98
CA ASN A 193 16.30 10.63 11.16
C ASN A 193 15.66 9.89 12.33
N PHE A 194 14.36 10.04 12.56
CA PHE A 194 13.62 9.26 13.56
C PHE A 194 13.75 7.76 13.29
N PHE A 195 13.60 7.32 12.03
CA PHE A 195 13.75 5.91 11.68
C PHE A 195 15.17 5.41 11.93
N ARG A 196 16.20 6.20 11.58
CA ARG A 196 17.59 5.85 11.83
C ARG A 196 17.91 5.71 13.32
N VAL A 197 17.46 6.67 14.14
CA VAL A 197 17.81 6.73 15.56
C VAL A 197 16.92 5.84 16.42
N ALA A 198 15.60 5.92 16.25
CA ALA A 198 14.64 5.21 17.10
C ALA A 198 14.37 3.79 16.61
N CYS A 199 14.37 3.55 15.30
CA CYS A 199 14.08 2.23 14.72
C CYS A 199 15.33 1.47 14.25
N ASN A 200 16.52 2.08 14.34
CA ASN A 200 17.78 1.53 13.83
C ASN A 200 17.65 1.02 12.38
N MET A 201 16.94 1.77 11.54
CA MET A 201 16.60 1.36 10.19
C MET A 201 16.46 2.58 9.27
N GLU A 202 16.93 2.45 8.02
CA GLU A 202 16.67 3.45 6.98
C GLU A 202 15.20 3.47 6.58
N LEU A 203 14.63 4.66 6.36
CA LEU A 203 13.23 4.82 5.95
C LEU A 203 12.94 4.09 4.63
N THR A 204 13.87 4.11 3.67
CA THR A 204 13.74 3.35 2.41
C THR A 204 13.67 1.84 2.66
N ARG A 205 14.43 1.33 3.63
CA ARG A 205 14.40 -0.09 4.01
C ARG A 205 13.08 -0.46 4.68
N PHE A 206 12.52 0.45 5.47
CA PHE A 206 11.17 0.30 6.02
C PHE A 206 10.13 0.22 4.89
N ALA A 207 10.18 1.13 3.91
CA ALA A 207 9.25 1.14 2.78
C ALA A 207 9.33 -0.15 1.94
N LEU A 208 10.53 -0.66 1.68
CA LEU A 208 10.74 -1.95 0.99
C LEU A 208 10.18 -3.14 1.79
N ARG A 209 10.37 -3.16 3.12
CA ARG A 209 9.78 -4.20 3.97
C ARG A 209 8.27 -4.12 4.04
N LEU A 210 7.72 -2.91 4.03
CA LEU A 210 6.28 -2.71 3.99
C LEU A 210 5.71 -3.22 2.65
N GLU A 211 6.34 -2.88 1.53
CA GLU A 211 5.97 -3.38 0.21
C GLU A 211 6.03 -4.92 0.17
N SER A 212 7.12 -5.51 0.61
CA SER A 212 7.28 -6.96 0.60
C SER A 212 6.24 -7.67 1.48
N TYR A 213 5.86 -7.06 2.62
CA TYR A 213 4.75 -7.55 3.44
C TYR A 213 3.41 -7.51 2.71
N LEU A 214 3.12 -6.43 2.00
CA LEU A 214 1.83 -6.30 1.32
C LEU A 214 1.72 -7.24 0.11
N LEU A 215 2.83 -7.47 -0.60
CA LEU A 215 2.86 -8.38 -1.75
C LEU A 215 2.88 -9.87 -1.36
N SER A 216 3.60 -10.23 -0.30
CA SER A 216 3.88 -11.64 0.03
C SER A 216 3.52 -12.03 1.46
N GLY A 217 2.91 -11.14 2.24
CA GLY A 217 2.58 -11.38 3.64
C GLY A 217 3.82 -11.51 4.53
N ILE A 218 3.69 -12.33 5.58
CA ILE A 218 4.74 -12.57 6.58
C ILE A 218 6.02 -13.14 5.93
N ASP A 219 5.89 -13.90 4.84
CA ASP A 219 7.03 -14.47 4.12
C ASP A 219 7.91 -13.40 3.44
N GLY A 220 7.35 -12.22 3.11
CA GLY A 220 8.07 -11.14 2.43
C GLY A 220 8.96 -10.26 3.33
N VAL A 221 8.72 -10.19 4.64
CA VAL A 221 9.36 -9.20 5.55
C VAL A 221 10.74 -9.61 6.06
N ALA A 222 11.18 -10.81 5.67
CA ALA A 222 12.27 -11.59 6.21
C ALA A 222 11.81 -12.50 7.36
N LYS A 223 11.86 -13.79 7.08
CA LYS A 223 12.14 -14.80 8.08
C LYS A 223 13.45 -14.40 8.73
N ASN A 224 13.48 -14.24 10.06
CA ASN A 224 14.74 -14.03 10.76
C ASN A 224 15.71 -15.16 10.36
N TYR A 225 17.01 -14.89 10.22
CA TYR A 225 18.02 -15.92 9.91
C TYR A 225 17.86 -17.19 10.76
N VAL A 226 17.49 -17.02 12.03
CA VAL A 226 17.14 -18.08 12.98
C VAL A 226 15.87 -18.85 12.57
N GLN A 227 14.80 -18.16 12.19
CA GLN A 227 13.55 -18.78 11.73
C GLN A 227 13.73 -19.51 10.40
N GLU A 228 14.49 -18.95 9.47
CA GLU A 228 14.91 -19.61 8.24
C GLU A 228 15.64 -20.92 8.53
N THR A 229 16.60 -20.87 9.47
CA THR A 229 17.36 -22.05 9.88
C THR A 229 16.45 -23.10 10.52
N ILE A 230 15.53 -22.69 11.40
CA ILE A 230 14.53 -23.60 12.01
C ILE A 230 13.65 -24.24 10.93
N GLN A 231 13.17 -23.45 9.97
CA GLN A 231 12.37 -23.96 8.87
C GLN A 231 13.16 -24.95 8.01
N MET A 232 14.39 -24.63 7.63
CA MET A 232 15.27 -25.56 6.88
C MET A 232 15.52 -26.86 7.66
N LYS A 233 15.75 -26.80 8.98
CA LYS A 233 15.86 -28.01 9.82
C LYS A 233 14.60 -28.86 9.76
N SER A 234 13.42 -28.23 9.82
CA SER A 234 12.14 -28.91 9.70
C SER A 234 11.96 -29.58 8.33
N GLU A 235 12.29 -28.86 7.25
CA GLU A 235 12.18 -29.37 5.87
C GLU A 235 13.13 -30.54 5.60
N VAL A 236 14.35 -30.49 6.14
CA VAL A 236 15.30 -31.60 6.02
C VAL A 236 14.83 -32.79 6.85
N ALA A 237 14.29 -32.56 8.05
CA ALA A 237 13.75 -33.65 8.87
C ALA A 237 12.56 -34.36 8.19
N THR A 238 11.67 -33.62 7.55
CA THR A 238 10.57 -34.22 6.76
C THR A 238 11.09 -34.95 5.54
N LEU A 239 12.07 -34.40 4.83
CA LEU A 239 12.72 -35.07 3.69
C LEU A 239 13.32 -36.43 4.10
N ILE A 240 14.11 -36.46 5.18
CA ILE A 240 14.72 -37.69 5.71
C ILE A 240 13.65 -38.71 6.09
N ALA A 241 12.60 -38.28 6.80
CA ALA A 241 11.50 -39.16 7.19
C ALA A 241 10.81 -39.77 5.95
N THR A 242 10.46 -38.96 4.96
CA THR A 242 9.82 -39.43 3.71
C THR A 242 10.71 -40.42 2.97
N ARG A 243 12.03 -40.18 2.90
CA ARG A 243 12.97 -41.10 2.26
C ARG A 243 13.10 -42.43 3.01
N LEU A 244 13.09 -42.38 4.34
CA LEU A 244 13.11 -43.58 5.19
C LEU A 244 11.82 -44.39 5.03
N GLU A 245 10.67 -43.74 5.04
CA GLU A 245 9.37 -44.40 4.84
C GLU A 245 9.29 -45.07 3.47
N ALA A 246 9.81 -44.42 2.43
CA ALA A 246 9.90 -45.00 1.08
C ALA A 246 10.80 -46.25 1.05
N ALA A 247 11.93 -46.25 1.75
CA ALA A 247 12.85 -47.39 1.80
C ALA A 247 12.31 -48.55 2.67
N ALA A 248 11.67 -48.23 3.80
CA ALA A 248 11.07 -49.21 4.71
C ALA A 248 9.74 -49.78 4.20
N GLY A 249 9.03 -49.04 3.34
CA GLY A 249 7.70 -49.40 2.85
C GLY A 249 6.58 -49.21 3.88
N CYS A 250 6.85 -48.55 5.00
CA CYS A 250 5.89 -48.27 6.05
C CYS A 250 6.23 -46.98 6.79
N LYS A 251 5.27 -46.47 7.58
CA LYS A 251 5.47 -45.26 8.38
C LYS A 251 6.37 -45.56 9.57
N VAL A 252 7.60 -45.02 9.57
CA VAL A 252 8.61 -45.27 10.60
C VAL A 252 9.13 -43.95 11.16
N ARG A 253 9.18 -43.85 12.49
CA ARG A 253 9.84 -42.73 13.16
C ARG A 253 11.33 -43.01 13.27
N ILE A 254 12.16 -42.16 12.68
CA ILE A 254 13.62 -42.28 12.76
C ILE A 254 14.12 -42.15 14.20
N SER A 255 15.02 -43.05 14.59
CA SER A 255 15.80 -42.98 15.83
C SER A 255 17.26 -42.74 15.49
N TYR A 256 17.79 -41.58 15.86
CA TYR A 256 19.18 -41.20 15.57
C TYR A 256 20.19 -41.80 16.56
N GLN A 257 19.77 -42.09 17.80
CA GLN A 257 20.65 -42.65 18.84
C GLN A 257 20.85 -44.16 18.68
N ASP A 258 19.77 -44.89 18.36
CA ASP A 258 19.77 -46.35 18.27
C ASP A 258 19.37 -46.81 16.86
N PHE A 259 19.96 -46.23 15.81
CA PHE A 259 19.56 -46.49 14.43
C PHE A 259 19.61 -47.99 14.08
N ASP A 260 20.70 -48.66 14.42
CA ASP A 260 20.91 -50.08 14.12
C ASP A 260 19.86 -50.99 14.77
N ARG A 261 19.45 -50.68 16.01
CA ARG A 261 18.46 -51.50 16.74
C ARG A 261 17.03 -51.13 16.38
N ALA A 262 16.73 -49.86 16.22
CA ALA A 262 15.38 -49.37 16.00
C ALA A 262 14.95 -49.43 14.53
N ILE A 263 15.89 -49.23 13.60
CA ILE A 263 15.64 -49.15 12.16
C ILE A 263 16.18 -50.39 11.47
N THR A 264 17.50 -50.62 11.49
CA THR A 264 18.11 -51.68 10.68
C THR A 264 17.64 -53.08 11.08
N LEU A 265 17.61 -53.40 12.38
CA LEU A 265 17.14 -54.71 12.88
C LEU A 265 15.65 -54.99 12.59
N LYS A 266 14.80 -53.95 12.55
CA LYS A 266 13.34 -54.13 12.42
C LYS A 266 12.84 -54.02 10.99
N HIS A 267 13.47 -53.15 10.21
CA HIS A 267 13.02 -52.77 8.88
C HIS A 267 14.02 -53.15 7.77
N CYS A 268 15.19 -53.70 8.13
CA CYS A 268 16.26 -54.06 7.22
C CYS A 268 16.72 -52.87 6.34
N VAL A 269 16.74 -51.66 6.90
CA VAL A 269 17.16 -50.44 6.19
C VAL A 269 18.48 -49.92 6.76
N VAL A 270 19.41 -49.58 5.88
CA VAL A 270 20.69 -48.95 6.19
C VAL A 270 20.75 -47.57 5.55
N LEU A 271 21.49 -46.66 6.19
CA LEU A 271 21.79 -45.33 5.68
C LEU A 271 23.18 -45.35 5.03
N GLU A 272 23.26 -44.91 3.78
CA GLU A 272 24.51 -44.78 3.04
C GLU A 272 24.80 -43.31 2.71
N GLY A 273 26.08 -42.95 2.69
CA GLY A 273 26.56 -41.65 2.20
C GLY A 273 26.14 -40.43 3.02
N TRP A 274 25.99 -40.58 4.34
CA TRP A 274 25.75 -39.44 5.24
C TRP A 274 26.91 -38.44 5.16
N PRO A 275 26.64 -37.14 4.89
CA PRO A 275 27.70 -36.19 4.51
C PRO A 275 28.36 -35.47 5.69
N LEU A 276 27.88 -35.67 6.93
CA LEU A 276 28.42 -35.01 8.13
C LEU A 276 29.22 -35.98 9.00
N ASP A 277 30.15 -35.47 9.79
CA ASP A 277 31.00 -36.29 10.66
C ASP A 277 30.21 -37.12 11.69
N LYS A 278 29.07 -36.59 12.15
CA LYS A 278 28.20 -37.24 13.14
C LYS A 278 26.80 -37.44 12.60
N PHE A 279 26.30 -38.67 12.69
CA PHE A 279 24.90 -38.97 12.46
C PHE A 279 24.06 -38.42 13.61
N CYS A 280 23.19 -37.45 13.31
CA CYS A 280 22.39 -36.75 14.31
C CYS A 280 21.08 -36.20 13.71
N SER A 281 20.17 -35.78 14.58
CA SER A 281 18.93 -35.14 14.16
C SER A 281 19.21 -33.79 13.50
N PRO A 282 18.47 -33.41 12.43
CA PRO A 282 18.56 -32.09 11.83
C PRO A 282 18.39 -30.94 12.84
N SER A 283 17.64 -31.15 13.92
CA SER A 283 17.49 -30.18 15.01
C SER A 283 18.80 -29.86 15.74
N ASP A 284 19.69 -30.85 15.85
CA ASP A 284 20.94 -30.77 16.62
C ASP A 284 22.11 -30.24 15.78
N ILE A 285 21.91 -30.02 14.47
CA ILE A 285 22.94 -29.49 13.58
C ILE A 285 23.15 -28.00 13.88
N PRO A 286 24.37 -27.55 14.23
CA PRO A 286 24.61 -26.19 14.67
C PRO A 286 24.63 -25.17 13.52
N THR A 287 25.16 -25.55 12.35
CA THR A 287 25.44 -24.62 11.26
C THR A 287 24.43 -24.75 10.12
N ARG A 288 24.01 -23.62 9.54
CA ARG A 288 23.16 -23.59 8.34
C ARG A 288 23.81 -24.30 7.15
N ASN A 289 25.11 -24.11 6.94
CA ASN A 289 25.82 -24.74 5.83
C ASN A 289 25.74 -26.27 5.89
N ASP A 290 25.89 -26.85 7.08
CA ASP A 290 25.79 -28.29 7.28
C ASP A 290 24.38 -28.81 6.96
N ILE A 291 23.34 -28.02 7.28
CA ILE A 291 21.94 -28.35 6.92
C ILE A 291 21.73 -28.30 5.41
N VAL A 292 22.32 -27.32 4.72
CA VAL A 292 22.27 -27.21 3.25
C VAL A 292 22.99 -28.39 2.60
N ILE A 293 24.19 -28.74 3.06
CA ILE A 293 24.95 -29.89 2.57
C ILE A 293 24.13 -31.17 2.77
N LEU A 294 23.54 -31.35 3.94
CA LEU A 294 22.70 -32.50 4.23
C LEU A 294 21.48 -32.57 3.31
N ARG A 295 20.80 -31.44 3.10
CA ARG A 295 19.65 -31.33 2.18
C ARG A 295 20.04 -31.74 0.76
N GLU A 296 21.12 -31.15 0.24
CA GLU A 296 21.59 -31.42 -1.12
C GLU A 296 22.02 -32.88 -1.27
N ALA A 297 22.67 -33.49 -0.28
CA ALA A 297 23.06 -34.90 -0.32
C ALA A 297 21.85 -35.86 -0.45
N PHE A 298 20.72 -35.56 0.21
CA PHE A 298 19.49 -36.36 0.08
C PHE A 298 18.71 -36.08 -1.22
N LEU A 299 18.93 -34.92 -1.85
CA LEU A 299 18.33 -34.57 -3.13
C LEU A 299 19.13 -35.17 -4.30
N SER A 300 20.45 -35.09 -4.24
CA SER A 300 21.37 -35.69 -5.22
C SER A 300 21.41 -37.21 -5.15
N GLY A 301 20.94 -37.80 -4.04
CA GLY A 301 20.99 -39.23 -3.79
C GLY A 301 22.35 -39.71 -3.26
N THR A 302 23.27 -38.80 -2.95
CA THR A 302 24.53 -39.12 -2.28
C THR A 302 24.28 -39.73 -0.89
N ALA A 303 23.32 -39.16 -0.16
CA ALA A 303 22.79 -39.75 1.07
C ALA A 303 21.45 -40.44 0.77
N CYS A 304 21.35 -41.74 1.02
CA CYS A 304 20.12 -42.47 0.77
C CYS A 304 19.87 -43.60 1.77
N PHE A 305 18.59 -43.95 1.94
CA PHE A 305 18.19 -45.13 2.69
C PHE A 305 18.01 -46.29 1.71
N ARG A 306 18.70 -47.38 1.97
CA ARG A 306 18.65 -48.60 1.16
C ARG A 306 18.17 -49.77 2.00
N ARG A 307 17.27 -50.55 1.42
CA ARG A 307 16.82 -51.81 2.03
C ARG A 307 17.84 -52.91 1.72
N LEU A 308 18.28 -53.61 2.76
CA LEU A 308 19.18 -54.76 2.64
C LEU A 308 18.45 -55.95 2.01
N SER A 309 19.16 -56.69 1.19
CA SER A 309 18.73 -58.03 0.76
C SER A 309 18.84 -59.03 1.92
N THR A 310 18.21 -60.20 1.80
CA THR A 310 18.23 -61.23 2.85
C THR A 310 19.67 -61.66 3.20
N THR A 311 20.53 -61.81 2.19
CA THR A 311 21.94 -62.19 2.37
C THR A 311 22.76 -61.08 3.04
N GLU A 312 22.55 -59.82 2.63
CA GLU A 312 23.24 -58.67 3.25
C GLU A 312 22.80 -58.45 4.70
N TYR A 313 21.53 -58.75 5.01
CA TYR A 313 21.01 -58.65 6.37
C TYR A 313 21.61 -59.73 7.29
N GLU A 314 21.76 -60.96 6.82
CA GLU A 314 22.43 -62.04 7.56
C GLU A 314 23.89 -61.69 7.85
N GLU A 315 24.63 -61.21 6.84
CA GLU A 315 26.01 -60.74 7.02
C GLU A 315 26.12 -59.58 8.00
N TRP A 316 25.16 -58.64 7.96
CA TRP A 316 25.13 -57.53 8.91
C TRP A 316 24.82 -58.01 10.34
N TYR A 317 23.92 -58.99 10.49
CA TYR A 317 23.55 -59.56 11.77
C TYR A 317 24.70 -60.35 12.42
N GLU A 318 25.51 -61.06 11.62
CA GLU A 318 26.69 -61.80 12.10
C GLU A 318 27.86 -60.89 12.49
N LYS A 319 27.97 -59.70 11.89
CA LYS A 319 29.04 -58.72 12.19
C LYS A 319 28.75 -57.84 13.42
N ARG A 320 27.54 -57.93 13.96
CA ARG A 320 27.06 -57.12 15.08
C ARG A 320 27.47 -57.70 16.43
#